data_AF-A0A4V6MX63-F1
#
_entry.id   AF-A0A4V6MX63-F1
#
_cell.length_a   1.000
_cell.length_b   1.000
_cell.length_c   1.000
_cell.angle_alpha   90.00
_cell.angle_beta   90.00
_cell.angle_gamma   90.00
#
_symmetry.space_group_name_H-M   'P 1'
#
loop_
_entity.id
_entity.type
_entity.pdbx_description
1 polymer ?
#
loop_
_entity_poly.entity_id
_entity_poly.type
_entity_poly.pdbx_seq_one_letter_code
_entity_poly.pdbx_strand_id
1 'polypeptide(L)'
;MFQTQSVPNKSGVLIPRAGDSEAKILDNLAQKLGNNTTAKGSVTLFTERAACSSCLGVVEQFKAKYPNIQVNVLDNNGVVMRPPKGN
;
A
#
# COMPACT_ATOMS: atom_id res chain seq x y z
N MET A 1 4.39 -11.17 -8.17
CA MET A 1 4.37 -10.52 -6.85
C MET A 1 5.26 -9.31 -6.89
N PHE A 2 4.83 -8.20 -6.29
CA PHE A 2 5.63 -6.97 -6.24
C PHE A 2 6.79 -7.10 -5.25
N GLN A 3 7.91 -6.46 -5.56
CA GLN A 3 9.10 -6.49 -4.72
C GLN A 3 8.95 -5.49 -3.57
N THR A 4 9.35 -5.92 -2.36
CA THR A 4 9.40 -5.07 -1.17
C THR A 4 10.81 -5.06 -0.61
N GLN A 5 11.12 -4.06 0.21
CA GLN A 5 12.43 -3.91 0.86
C GLN A 5 12.26 -3.94 2.38
N SER A 6 13.34 -4.26 3.09
CA SER A 6 13.39 -4.11 4.54
C SER A 6 13.70 -2.67 4.90
N VAL A 7 12.95 -2.10 5.86
CA VAL A 7 13.12 -0.71 6.30
C VAL A 7 13.43 -0.70 7.80
N PRO A 8 14.41 0.10 8.27
CA PRO A 8 14.75 0.18 9.69
C PRO A 8 13.59 0.74 10.52
N ASN A 9 13.35 0.16 11.68
CA ASN A 9 12.46 0.72 12.70
C ASN A 9 13.17 1.78 13.55
N LYS A 10 12.47 2.38 14.52
CA LYS A 10 13.04 3.41 15.43
C LYS A 10 14.29 2.95 16.20
N SER A 11 14.48 1.65 16.35
CA SER A 11 15.63 1.04 17.02
C SER A 11 16.74 0.61 16.04
N GLY A 12 16.62 0.97 14.75
CA GLY A 12 17.60 0.61 13.72
C GLY A 12 17.48 -0.83 13.19
N VAL A 13 16.51 -1.62 13.67
CA VAL A 13 16.32 -3.01 13.22
C VAL A 13 15.60 -3.00 11.88
N LEU A 14 16.18 -3.67 10.88
CA LEU A 14 15.58 -3.84 9.55
C LEU A 14 14.37 -4.79 9.63
N ILE A 15 13.19 -4.27 9.33
CA ILE A 15 11.95 -5.04 9.31
C ILE A 15 11.55 -5.32 7.86
N PRO A 16 11.37 -6.59 7.45
CA PRO A 16 10.87 -6.91 6.11
C PRO A 16 9.45 -6.39 5.95
N ARG A 17 9.22 -5.57 4.92
CA ARG A 17 7.92 -4.93 4.67
C ARG A 17 7.03 -5.70 3.69
N ALA A 18 7.44 -6.92 3.30
CA ALA A 18 6.63 -7.85 2.52
C ALA A 18 5.32 -8.24 3.24
N GLY A 19 5.33 -8.22 4.58
CA GLY A 19 4.18 -8.57 5.41
C GLY A 19 3.12 -7.47 5.53
N ASP A 20 3.45 -6.24 5.13
CA ASP A 20 2.62 -5.05 5.29
C ASP A 20 1.30 -5.17 4.53
N SER A 21 0.25 -4.59 5.11
CA SER A 21 -1.11 -4.67 4.56
C SER A 21 -1.21 -4.06 3.17
N GLU A 22 -0.50 -2.96 2.91
CA GLU A 22 -0.48 -2.26 1.63
C GLU A 22 0.06 -3.18 0.52
N ALA A 23 1.15 -3.90 0.80
CA ALA A 23 1.75 -4.82 -0.17
C ALA A 23 0.81 -6.00 -0.47
N LYS A 24 0.17 -6.57 0.56
CA LYS A 24 -0.78 -7.67 0.40
C LYS A 24 -2.04 -7.28 -0.36
N ILE A 25 -2.59 -6.09 -0.11
CA ILE A 25 -3.78 -5.58 -0.81
C ILE A 25 -3.47 -5.42 -2.30
N LEU A 26 -2.35 -4.78 -2.65
CA LEU A 26 -1.97 -4.55 -4.03
C LEU A 26 -1.61 -5.85 -4.76
N ASP A 27 -0.95 -6.79 -4.09
CA ASP A 27 -0.66 -8.11 -4.68
C ASP A 27 -1.96 -8.90 -4.92
N ASN A 28 -2.90 -8.90 -3.97
CA ASN A 28 -4.20 -9.56 -4.15
C ASN A 28 -4.98 -8.95 -5.32
N LEU A 29 -4.99 -7.62 -5.42
CA LEU A 29 -5.63 -6.93 -6.54
C LEU A 29 -4.95 -7.28 -7.86
N ALA A 30 -3.62 -7.34 -7.89
CA ALA A 30 -2.88 -7.72 -9.09
C ALA A 30 -3.14 -9.18 -9.50
N GLN A 31 -3.36 -10.10 -8.55
CA GLN A 31 -3.76 -11.48 -8.83
C GLN A 31 -5.17 -11.54 -9.43
N LYS A 32 -6.12 -10.74 -8.92
CA LYS A 32 -7.50 -10.65 -9.45
C LYS A 32 -7.55 -10.07 -10.86
N LEU A 33 -6.75 -9.04 -11.13
CA LEU A 33 -6.66 -8.41 -12.45
C LEU A 33 -5.88 -9.26 -13.47
N GLY A 34 -4.91 -10.05 -12.99
CA GLY A 34 -4.12 -10.97 -13.81
C GLY A 34 -3.38 -10.26 -14.94
N ASN A 35 -3.75 -10.59 -16.18
CA ASN A 35 -3.16 -10.01 -17.40
C ASN A 35 -4.01 -8.86 -17.98
N ASN A 36 -5.08 -8.45 -17.31
CA ASN A 36 -5.90 -7.32 -17.73
C ASN A 36 -5.22 -5.99 -17.35
N THR A 37 -4.12 -5.68 -18.04
CA THR A 37 -3.33 -4.45 -17.83
C THR A 37 -4.05 -3.19 -18.28
N THR A 38 -5.12 -3.32 -19.07
CA THR A 38 -5.93 -2.19 -19.56
C THR A 38 -7.09 -1.85 -18.62
N ALA A 39 -7.30 -2.62 -17.55
CA ALA A 39 -8.31 -2.36 -16.52
C ALA A 39 -8.23 -0.91 -16.03
N LYS A 40 -9.39 -0.27 -15.89
CA LYS A 40 -9.50 1.13 -15.47
C LYS A 40 -10.23 1.22 -14.14
N GLY A 41 -9.86 2.18 -13.32
CA GLY A 41 -10.55 2.44 -12.06
C GLY A 41 -9.69 3.23 -11.09
N SER A 42 -10.13 3.25 -9.84
CA SER A 42 -9.40 3.90 -8.75
C SER A 42 -9.36 3.00 -7.52
N VAL A 43 -8.23 3.00 -6.83
CA VAL A 43 -8.01 2.32 -5.56
C VAL A 43 -7.54 3.37 -4.56
N THR A 44 -8.29 3.53 -3.47
CA THR A 44 -7.90 4.43 -2.38
C THR A 44 -7.56 3.59 -1.15
N LEU A 45 -6.31 3.61 -0.73
CA LEU A 45 -5.84 2.97 0.50
C LEU A 45 -5.76 4.01 1.61
N PHE A 46 -6.38 3.71 2.74
CA PHE A 46 -6.24 4.47 3.97
C PHE A 46 -5.33 3.73 4.93
N THR A 47 -4.29 4.40 5.43
CA THR A 47 -3.33 3.81 6.37
C THR A 47 -3.28 4.62 7.66
N GLU A 48 -3.39 3.93 8.80
CA GLU A 48 -3.33 4.60 10.11
C GLU A 48 -1.93 5.13 10.44
N ARG A 49 -0.91 4.54 9.83
CA ARG A 49 0.50 4.94 9.93
C ARG A 49 0.99 5.33 8.55
N ALA A 50 1.86 6.34 8.48
CA ALA A 50 2.49 6.73 7.22
C ALA A 50 3.06 5.49 6.51
N ALA A 51 2.68 5.32 5.24
CA ALA A 51 3.16 4.22 4.42
C ALA A 51 4.69 4.30 4.34
N CYS A 52 5.38 3.19 4.59
CA CYS A 52 6.83 3.18 4.53
C CYS A 52 7.32 3.32 3.07
N SER A 53 8.58 3.74 2.90
CA SER A 53 9.19 3.95 1.57
C SER A 53 9.09 2.71 0.67
N SER A 54 9.19 1.50 1.24
CA SER A 54 9.02 0.27 0.46
C SER A 54 7.58 0.00 0.03
N CYS A 55 6.57 0.43 0.79
CA CYS A 55 5.16 0.33 0.37
C CYS A 55 4.85 1.28 -0.78
N LEU A 56 5.48 2.47 -0.81
CA LEU A 56 5.42 3.37 -1.97
C LEU A 56 6.04 2.72 -3.21
N GLY A 57 7.13 1.97 -3.05
CA GLY A 57 7.73 1.18 -4.14
C GLY A 57 6.80 0.11 -4.72
N VAL A 58 5.91 -0.49 -3.92
CA VAL A 58 4.88 -1.43 -4.41
C VAL A 58 3.80 -0.70 -5.20
N VAL A 59 3.37 0.48 -4.74
CA VAL A 59 2.39 1.31 -5.44
C VAL A 59 2.89 1.67 -6.84
N GLU A 60 4.15 2.07 -6.97
CA GLU A 60 4.73 2.41 -8.27
C GLU A 60 4.84 1.19 -9.20
N GLN A 61 5.21 0.02 -8.67
CA GLN A 61 5.19 -1.23 -9.46
C GLN A 61 3.77 -1.61 -9.91
N PHE A 62 2.77 -1.39 -9.06
CA PHE A 62 1.37 -1.64 -9.41
C PHE A 62 0.90 -0.70 -10.52
N LYS A 63 1.17 0.61 -10.40
CA LYS A 63 0.83 1.62 -11.41
C LYS A 63 1.52 1.33 -12.75
N ALA A 64 2.78 0.90 -12.72
CA ALA A 64 3.51 0.51 -13.92
C ALA A 64 2.86 -0.68 -14.64
N LYS A 65 2.29 -1.65 -13.88
CA LYS A 65 1.59 -2.79 -14.46
C LYS A 65 0.16 -2.45 -14.92
N TYR A 66 -0.54 -1.58 -14.20
CA TYR A 66 -1.93 -1.19 -14.46
C TYR A 66 -2.05 0.34 -14.60
N PRO A 67 -1.58 0.93 -15.71
CA PRO A 67 -1.44 2.39 -15.84
C PRO A 67 -2.77 3.15 -15.83
N ASN A 68 -3.89 2.48 -16.13
CA ASN A 68 -5.21 3.09 -16.11
C ASN A 68 -5.92 2.98 -14.75
N ILE A 69 -5.25 2.43 -13.72
CA ILE A 69 -5.76 2.37 -12.36
C ILE A 69 -5.10 3.47 -11.53
N GLN A 70 -5.90 4.41 -11.04
CA GLN A 70 -5.43 5.46 -10.17
C GLN A 70 -5.30 4.93 -8.74
N VAL A 71 -4.08 4.94 -8.18
CA VAL A 71 -3.84 4.50 -6.79
C VAL A 71 -3.56 5.72 -5.92
N ASN A 72 -4.45 5.94 -4.95
CA ASN A 72 -4.33 6.99 -3.94
C ASN A 72 -3.99 6.34 -2.61
N VAL A 73 -2.92 6.79 -1.96
CA VAL A 73 -2.56 6.37 -0.60
C VAL A 73 -2.75 7.58 0.30
N LEU A 74 -3.67 7.44 1.24
CA LEU A 74 -4.01 8.45 2.23
C LEU A 74 -3.52 7.95 3.58
N ASP A 75 -2.57 8.66 4.16
CA ASP A 75 -2.23 8.47 5.56
C ASP A 75 -2.92 9.53 6.41
N ASN A 76 -3.00 9.28 7.71
CA ASN A 76 -3.56 10.26 8.64
C ASN A 76 -2.52 11.29 9.12
N ASN A 77 -1.41 11.47 8.40
CA ASN A 77 -0.33 12.40 8.73
C ASN A 77 0.18 12.30 10.20
N GLY A 78 0.12 11.09 10.77
CA GLY A 78 0.47 10.82 12.18
C GLY A 78 -0.64 11.06 13.21
N VAL A 79 -1.84 11.46 12.79
CA VAL A 79 -3.03 11.51 13.64
C VAL A 79 -3.57 10.08 13.83
N VAL A 80 -4.03 9.73 15.03
CA VAL A 80 -4.70 8.44 15.26
C VAL A 80 -6.20 8.64 15.05
N MET A 81 -6.80 7.94 14.08
CA MET A 81 -8.25 7.94 13.92
C MET A 81 -8.87 7.20 15.10
N ARG A 82 -9.53 7.93 15.99
CA ARG A 82 -10.29 7.32 17.10
C ARG A 82 -11.75 7.25 16.65
N PRO A 83 -12.38 6.06 16.62
CA PRO A 83 -13.81 5.98 16.36
C PRO A 83 -14.55 6.82 17.43
N PRO A 84 -15.60 7.56 17.06
CA PRO A 84 -16.41 8.26 18.04
C PRO A 84 -16.95 7.23 19.05
N LYS A 85 -16.76 7.51 20.34
CA LYS A 85 -17.43 6.74 21.41
C LYS A 85 -18.93 6.87 21.13
N GLY A 86 -19.57 5.76 20.79
CA GLY A 86 -21.03 5.71 20.73
C GLY A 86 -21.58 6.15 22.09
N ASN A 87 -22.50 7.12 22.06
CA ASN A 87 -23.33 7.47 23.22
C ASN A 87 -24.41 6.42 23.43
#